data_AF-A0A5N4DLD1-F1
#
_entry.id   AF-A0A5N4DLD1-F1
#
_cell.length_a   1.000
_cell.length_b   1.000
_cell.length_c   1.000
_cell.angle_alpha   90.00
_cell.angle_beta   90.00
_cell.angle_gamma   90.00
#
_symmetry.space_group_name_H-M   'P 1'
#
loop_
_entity.id
_entity.type
_entity.pdbx_description
1 polymer ?
#
loop_
_entity_poly.entity_id
_entity_poly.type
_entity_poly.pdbx_seq_one_letter_code
_entity_poly.pdbx_strand_id
1 'polypeptide(L)'
;MDRNPSPPPPSRDEDGDEAAGGDCIGSTVYSKHWLFGVLSGLIQIVNPENPKSSSDDEEQQTELDEEMENEICRVWDMSMDEDVALFLQEFNAPDIFMGVLAKSKCPRLREICVGILGNMACFQEICVSISSDKNLGQVLLHCLYDSDPPTLLETSRLLLTCLSQTEVASVWVERIREQPAIYDSICFIMSSSTNVDLLVKVGEVVDKLFDLDEKLMLEWVRNGAVQPLDQPQEDSEEQPVFRIVPCVLEAAKQVR
;
A
#
# COMPACT_ATOMS: atom_id res chain seq x y z
N MET A 1 19.64 -6.64 -76.87
CA MET A 1 18.53 -6.00 -76.13
C MET A 1 18.35 -6.80 -74.86
N ASP A 2 19.16 -6.50 -73.85
CA ASP A 2 19.09 -7.17 -72.55
C ASP A 2 17.98 -6.53 -71.73
N ARG A 3 16.91 -7.28 -71.47
CA ARG A 3 15.84 -6.85 -70.57
C ARG A 3 16.29 -7.10 -69.14
N ASN A 4 16.27 -6.05 -68.34
CA ASN A 4 16.41 -6.13 -66.89
C ASN A 4 15.35 -7.08 -66.31
N PRO A 5 15.67 -8.00 -65.38
CA PRO A 5 14.68 -8.84 -64.74
C PRO A 5 13.68 -7.98 -63.95
N SER A 6 12.44 -8.44 -63.84
CA SER A 6 11.43 -7.80 -63.01
C SER A 6 11.76 -7.98 -61.52
N PRO A 7 11.38 -7.01 -60.66
CA PRO A 7 11.62 -7.13 -59.22
C PRO A 7 10.86 -8.33 -58.65
N PRO A 8 11.37 -8.96 -57.59
CA PRO A 8 10.66 -10.03 -56.91
C PRO A 8 9.31 -9.52 -56.37
N PRO A 9 8.29 -10.37 -56.29
CA PRO A 9 7.02 -9.99 -55.67
C PRO A 9 7.28 -9.57 -54.22
N PRO A 10 6.50 -8.61 -53.68
CA PRO A 10 6.61 -8.28 -52.27
C PRO A 10 6.46 -9.56 -51.47
N SER A 11 7.43 -9.81 -50.58
CA SER A 11 7.26 -10.79 -49.53
C SER A 11 5.93 -10.52 -48.86
N ARG A 12 5.15 -11.58 -48.64
CA ARG A 12 4.04 -11.55 -47.67
C ARG A 12 4.67 -11.35 -46.29
N ASP A 13 5.12 -10.13 -46.03
CA ASP A 13 5.33 -9.61 -44.70
C ASP A 13 4.01 -8.91 -44.33
N GLU A 14 2.93 -9.70 -44.28
CA GLU A 14 1.69 -9.34 -43.56
C GLU A 14 1.79 -9.77 -42.08
N ASP A 15 2.99 -10.08 -41.58
CA ASP A 15 3.29 -10.29 -40.16
C ASP A 15 4.15 -9.13 -39.61
N GLY A 16 3.87 -7.91 -40.08
CA GLY A 16 4.60 -6.69 -39.71
C GLY A 16 4.10 -5.98 -38.45
N ASP A 17 3.00 -6.43 -37.84
CA ASP A 17 2.39 -5.78 -36.66
C ASP A 17 2.47 -6.60 -35.36
N GLU A 18 2.84 -7.88 -35.40
CA GLU A 18 2.91 -8.71 -34.18
C GLU A 18 4.26 -8.63 -33.45
N ALA A 19 5.34 -8.23 -34.12
CA ALA A 19 6.68 -8.16 -33.50
C ALA A 19 6.92 -6.88 -32.68
N ALA A 20 6.19 -5.80 -32.95
CA ALA A 20 6.31 -4.53 -32.22
C ALA A 20 5.47 -4.50 -30.93
N GLY A 21 4.46 -5.38 -30.80
CA GLY A 21 3.59 -5.49 -29.63
C GLY A 21 4.03 -6.50 -28.57
N GLY A 22 5.11 -7.26 -28.80
CA GLY A 22 5.45 -8.40 -27.94
C GLY A 22 5.78 -8.03 -26.48
N ASP A 23 6.56 -6.96 -26.28
CA ASP A 23 7.04 -6.54 -24.97
C ASP A 23 6.18 -5.45 -24.32
N CYS A 24 5.18 -4.90 -25.01
CA CYS A 24 4.31 -3.86 -24.45
C CYS A 24 3.27 -4.46 -23.49
N ILE A 25 3.06 -3.83 -22.34
CA ILE A 25 1.99 -4.19 -21.39
C ILE A 25 0.66 -3.63 -21.91
N GLY A 26 -0.25 -4.52 -22.32
CA GLY A 26 -1.54 -4.13 -22.88
C GLY A 26 -1.39 -3.17 -24.05
N SER A 27 -2.08 -2.04 -23.98
CA SER A 27 -2.04 -0.95 -24.96
C SER A 27 -0.99 0.13 -24.66
N THR A 28 -0.25 -0.02 -23.57
CA THR A 28 0.74 0.97 -23.12
C THR A 28 2.07 0.83 -23.85
N VAL A 29 2.95 1.83 -23.66
CA VAL A 29 4.35 1.78 -24.16
C VAL A 29 5.30 1.11 -23.16
N TYR A 30 4.79 0.60 -22.04
CA TYR A 30 5.62 0.07 -20.97
C TYR A 30 6.09 -1.35 -21.26
N SER A 31 7.36 -1.63 -20.94
CA SER A 31 8.01 -2.93 -21.19
C SER A 31 7.70 -3.96 -20.11
N LYS A 32 7.19 -5.12 -20.50
CA LYS A 32 6.99 -6.31 -19.65
C LYS A 32 8.33 -6.80 -19.11
N HIS A 33 9.32 -6.95 -19.97
CA HIS A 33 10.64 -7.45 -19.60
C HIS A 33 11.32 -6.55 -18.56
N TRP A 34 11.26 -5.23 -18.74
CA TRP A 34 11.82 -4.30 -17.75
C TRP A 34 11.08 -4.45 -16.41
N LEU A 35 9.75 -4.48 -16.41
CA LEU A 35 8.97 -4.62 -15.19
C LEU A 35 9.31 -5.92 -14.43
N PHE A 36 9.47 -7.05 -15.13
CA PHE A 36 9.91 -8.30 -14.51
C PHE A 36 11.31 -8.23 -13.91
N GLY A 37 12.21 -7.48 -14.53
CA GLY A 37 13.54 -7.18 -13.98
C GLY A 37 13.42 -6.52 -12.60
N VAL A 38 12.60 -5.47 -12.50
CA VAL A 38 12.36 -4.74 -11.25
C VAL A 38 11.74 -5.65 -10.18
N LEU A 39 10.68 -6.39 -10.52
CA LEU A 39 10.02 -7.31 -9.58
C LEU A 39 10.96 -8.43 -9.10
N SER A 40 11.83 -8.94 -9.97
CA SER A 40 12.85 -9.93 -9.60
C SER A 40 13.88 -9.33 -8.63
N GLY A 41 14.28 -8.08 -8.85
CA GLY A 41 15.14 -7.32 -7.92
C GLY A 41 14.53 -7.20 -6.53
N LEU A 42 13.23 -6.86 -6.44
CA LEU A 42 12.53 -6.81 -5.15
C LEU A 42 12.55 -8.15 -4.40
N ILE A 43 12.33 -9.26 -5.11
CA ILE A 43 12.38 -10.59 -4.50
C ILE A 43 13.75 -10.88 -3.90
N GLN A 44 14.83 -10.46 -4.57
CA GLN A 44 16.20 -10.65 -4.08
C GLN A 44 16.49 -9.80 -2.84
N ILE A 45 15.94 -8.58 -2.77
CA ILE A 45 16.08 -7.70 -1.59
C ILE A 45 15.47 -8.34 -0.35
N VAL A 46 14.30 -8.98 -0.46
CA VAL A 46 13.59 -9.55 0.69
C VAL A 46 13.99 -10.98 1.03
N ASN A 47 14.66 -11.69 0.10
CA ASN A 47 15.17 -13.05 0.29
C ASN A 47 16.65 -13.14 -0.12
N PRO A 48 17.57 -12.49 0.62
CA PRO A 48 18.98 -12.58 0.31
C PRO A 48 19.48 -14.02 0.47
N GLU A 49 20.10 -14.58 -0.57
CA GLU A 49 20.62 -15.96 -0.57
C GLU A 49 21.79 -16.19 0.42
N ASN A 50 22.36 -15.12 0.99
CA ASN A 50 23.42 -15.20 2.00
C ASN A 50 23.19 -14.18 3.12
N PRO A 51 22.70 -14.58 4.30
CA PRO A 51 22.62 -13.72 5.47
C PRO A 51 24.03 -13.59 6.08
N LYS A 52 24.87 -12.73 5.50
CA LYS A 52 26.10 -12.33 6.18
C LYS A 52 25.69 -11.37 7.29
N SER A 53 25.81 -11.83 8.52
CA SER A 53 25.62 -11.03 9.72
C SER A 53 26.89 -10.22 9.99
N SER A 54 26.86 -8.93 9.71
CA SER A 54 27.75 -7.95 10.33
C SER A 54 26.91 -6.86 11.00
N SER A 55 27.34 -6.38 12.16
CA SER A 55 26.59 -5.41 12.96
C SER A 55 26.44 -4.03 12.31
N ASP A 56 27.12 -3.79 11.17
CA ASP A 56 26.99 -2.58 10.35
C ASP A 56 25.81 -2.69 9.35
N ASP A 57 25.15 -3.86 9.23
CA ASP A 57 24.06 -4.12 8.28
C ASP A 57 22.70 -3.54 8.71
N GLU A 58 22.53 -3.09 9.97
CA GLU A 58 21.24 -2.58 10.44
C GLU A 58 20.91 -1.19 9.88
N GLU A 59 21.91 -0.30 9.73
CA GLU A 59 21.71 1.02 9.11
C GLU A 59 21.51 0.88 7.59
N GLN A 60 22.28 0.03 6.91
CA GLN A 60 22.09 -0.26 5.47
C GLN A 60 20.74 -0.92 5.14
N GLN A 61 20.12 -1.66 6.06
CA GLN A 61 18.77 -2.21 5.86
C GLN A 61 17.65 -1.15 5.83
N THR A 62 17.96 0.09 6.20
CA THR A 62 16.97 1.19 6.24
C THR A 62 17.02 2.10 5.01
N GLU A 63 18.11 2.07 4.25
CA GLU A 63 18.30 2.86 3.02
C GLU A 63 17.97 2.03 1.79
N LEU A 64 17.29 2.64 0.81
CA LEU A 64 17.04 2.05 -0.50
C LEU A 64 18.13 2.51 -1.46
N ASP A 65 18.66 1.58 -2.24
CA ASP A 65 19.58 1.93 -3.32
C ASP A 65 18.89 2.86 -4.33
N GLU A 66 19.57 3.94 -4.74
CA GLU A 66 18.99 4.99 -5.58
C GLU A 66 18.50 4.46 -6.94
N GLU A 67 19.20 3.48 -7.54
CA GLU A 67 18.78 2.89 -8.82
C GLU A 67 17.49 2.10 -8.62
N MET A 68 17.44 1.25 -7.60
CA MET A 68 16.23 0.50 -7.25
C MET A 68 15.07 1.43 -6.89
N GLU A 69 15.31 2.50 -6.12
CA GLU A 69 14.27 3.49 -5.78
C GLU A 69 13.68 4.12 -7.04
N ASN A 70 14.52 4.56 -7.97
CA ASN A 70 14.07 5.15 -9.22
C ASN A 70 13.27 4.15 -10.07
N GLU A 71 13.70 2.89 -10.13
CA GLU A 71 12.98 1.85 -10.85
C GLU A 71 11.60 1.58 -10.23
N ILE A 72 11.52 1.42 -8.91
CA ILE A 72 10.26 1.11 -8.25
C ILE A 72 9.31 2.31 -8.18
N CYS A 73 9.82 3.54 -8.12
CA CYS A 73 9.00 4.75 -8.28
C CYS A 73 8.36 4.82 -9.67
N ARG A 74 9.07 4.39 -10.73
CA ARG A 74 8.48 4.30 -12.07
C ARG A 74 7.38 3.24 -12.12
N VAL A 75 7.53 2.12 -11.43
CA VAL A 75 6.44 1.13 -11.29
C VAL A 75 5.24 1.74 -10.57
N TRP A 76 5.47 2.56 -9.55
CA TRP A 76 4.41 3.31 -8.88
C TRP A 76 3.66 4.22 -9.86
N ASP A 77 4.35 5.06 -10.62
CA ASP A 77 3.72 5.92 -11.63
C ASP A 77 2.92 5.10 -12.65
N MET A 78 3.49 3.99 -13.13
CA MET A 78 2.86 3.10 -14.12
C MET A 78 1.61 2.40 -13.57
N SER A 79 1.58 2.05 -12.28
CA SER A 79 0.48 1.30 -11.66
C SER A 79 -0.87 2.03 -11.61
N MET A 80 -0.91 3.32 -11.97
CA MET A 80 -2.16 4.06 -12.18
C MET A 80 -2.89 3.65 -13.47
N ASP A 81 -2.18 3.05 -14.42
CA ASP A 81 -2.74 2.56 -15.67
C ASP A 81 -3.39 1.17 -15.47
N GLU A 82 -4.59 0.99 -16.00
CA GLU A 82 -5.38 -0.24 -15.83
C GLU A 82 -4.68 -1.47 -16.42
N ASP A 83 -4.10 -1.33 -17.62
CA ASP A 83 -3.42 -2.45 -18.29
C ASP A 83 -2.20 -2.88 -17.46
N VAL A 84 -1.49 -1.93 -16.85
CA VAL A 84 -0.34 -2.22 -15.98
C VAL A 84 -0.79 -2.86 -14.67
N ALA A 85 -1.83 -2.34 -14.03
CA ALA A 85 -2.33 -2.90 -12.79
C ALA A 85 -2.84 -4.34 -12.97
N LEU A 86 -3.59 -4.61 -14.04
CA LEU A 86 -4.05 -5.96 -14.37
C LEU A 86 -2.88 -6.89 -14.69
N PHE A 87 -1.86 -6.41 -15.40
CA PHE A 87 -0.65 -7.18 -15.64
C PHE A 87 0.11 -7.49 -14.34
N LEU A 88 0.30 -6.51 -13.45
CA LEU A 88 0.90 -6.73 -12.12
C LEU A 88 0.12 -7.79 -11.32
N GLN A 89 -1.21 -7.75 -11.38
CA GLN A 89 -2.08 -8.74 -10.73
C GLN A 89 -1.91 -10.14 -11.36
N GLU A 90 -1.87 -10.26 -12.68
CA GLU A 90 -1.68 -11.53 -13.41
C GLU A 90 -0.40 -12.26 -12.98
N PHE A 91 0.65 -11.51 -12.66
CA PHE A 91 1.96 -12.04 -12.27
C PHE A 91 2.19 -12.06 -10.74
N ASN A 92 1.14 -12.00 -9.93
CA ASN A 92 1.21 -12.04 -8.46
C ASN A 92 2.14 -10.96 -7.84
N ALA A 93 2.27 -9.81 -8.48
CA ALA A 93 3.03 -8.69 -7.91
C ALA A 93 2.52 -8.25 -6.52
N PRO A 94 1.21 -8.29 -6.21
CA PRO A 94 0.73 -8.00 -4.86
C PRO A 94 1.42 -8.86 -3.78
N ASP A 95 1.64 -10.15 -4.03
CA ASP A 95 2.31 -11.03 -3.07
C ASP A 95 3.78 -10.62 -2.85
N ILE A 96 4.44 -10.13 -3.90
CA ILE A 96 5.81 -9.61 -3.84
C ILE A 96 5.85 -8.37 -2.95
N PHE A 97 5.00 -7.38 -3.23
CA PHE A 97 4.93 -6.14 -2.44
C PHE A 97 4.59 -6.43 -0.98
N MET A 98 3.68 -7.37 -0.73
CA MET A 98 3.31 -7.76 0.63
C MET A 98 4.44 -8.52 1.35
N GLY A 99 5.24 -9.29 0.62
CA GLY A 99 6.49 -9.85 1.12
C GLY A 99 7.50 -8.78 1.53
N VAL A 100 7.58 -7.68 0.79
CA VAL A 100 8.37 -6.49 1.15
C VAL A 100 7.83 -5.84 2.42
N LEU A 101 6.53 -5.62 2.54
CA LEU A 101 5.92 -5.06 3.76
C LEU A 101 6.08 -5.96 5.00
N ALA A 102 6.23 -7.27 4.82
CA ALA A 102 6.46 -8.16 5.95
C ALA A 102 7.93 -8.21 6.41
N LYS A 103 8.89 -7.90 5.54
CA LYS A 103 10.32 -8.20 5.77
C LYS A 103 11.25 -6.99 5.72
N SER A 104 10.91 -5.97 4.92
CA SER A 104 11.73 -4.78 4.76
C SER A 104 11.60 -3.85 5.95
N LYS A 105 12.75 -3.33 6.40
CA LYS A 105 12.85 -2.24 7.38
C LYS A 105 13.04 -0.88 6.73
N CYS A 106 13.19 -0.81 5.40
CA CYS A 106 13.37 0.44 4.66
C CYS A 106 12.01 1.15 4.51
N PRO A 107 11.78 2.29 5.18
CA PRO A 107 10.48 2.97 5.15
C PRO A 107 10.10 3.42 3.74
N ARG A 108 11.06 3.95 2.97
CA ARG A 108 10.83 4.41 1.60
C ARG A 108 10.35 3.28 0.68
N LEU A 109 10.96 2.09 0.78
CA LEU A 109 10.53 0.94 0.00
C LEU A 109 9.13 0.47 0.39
N ARG A 110 8.83 0.44 1.70
CA ARG A 110 7.49 0.09 2.21
C ARG A 110 6.43 1.06 1.70
N GLU A 111 6.68 2.36 1.83
CA GLU A 111 5.84 3.44 1.32
C GLU A 111 5.50 3.21 -0.16
N ILE A 112 6.51 3.02 -1.01
CA ILE A 112 6.31 2.83 -2.45
C ILE A 112 5.49 1.56 -2.74
N CYS A 113 5.78 0.45 -2.07
CA CYS A 113 5.04 -0.80 -2.24
C CYS A 113 3.56 -0.67 -1.82
N VAL A 114 3.26 0.00 -0.71
CA VAL A 114 1.88 0.29 -0.32
C VAL A 114 1.21 1.24 -1.32
N GLY A 115 1.94 2.23 -1.82
CA GLY A 115 1.48 3.17 -2.84
C GLY A 115 1.07 2.49 -4.14
N ILE A 116 1.88 1.54 -4.63
CA ILE A 116 1.56 0.71 -5.80
C ILE A 116 0.29 -0.10 -5.53
N LEU A 117 0.21 -0.81 -4.40
CA LEU A 117 -0.98 -1.57 -4.02
C LEU A 117 -2.24 -0.68 -3.93
N GLY A 118 -2.10 0.53 -3.41
CA GLY A 118 -3.15 1.54 -3.34
C GLY A 118 -3.67 1.95 -4.72
N ASN A 119 -2.78 2.11 -5.70
CA ASN A 119 -3.17 2.40 -7.09
C ASN A 119 -3.87 1.19 -7.74
N MET A 120 -3.30 0.00 -7.59
CA MET A 120 -3.89 -1.23 -8.13
C MET A 120 -5.28 -1.49 -7.55
N ALA A 121 -5.48 -1.23 -6.26
CA ALA A 121 -6.77 -1.40 -5.60
C ALA A 121 -7.85 -0.40 -6.08
N CYS A 122 -7.52 0.62 -6.88
CA CYS A 122 -8.53 1.43 -7.55
C CYS A 122 -9.34 0.63 -8.58
N PHE A 123 -8.79 -0.49 -9.07
CA PHE A 123 -9.47 -1.40 -9.98
C PHE A 123 -10.19 -2.50 -9.18
N GLN A 124 -11.50 -2.63 -9.42
CA GLN A 124 -12.41 -3.44 -8.61
C GLN A 124 -11.95 -4.91 -8.48
N GLU A 125 -11.53 -5.53 -9.58
CA GLU A 125 -11.10 -6.94 -9.58
C GLU A 125 -9.91 -7.16 -8.64
N ILE A 126 -8.92 -6.26 -8.70
CA ILE A 126 -7.72 -6.34 -7.88
C ILE A 126 -8.04 -6.08 -6.42
N CYS A 127 -8.88 -5.08 -6.14
CA CYS A 127 -9.30 -4.79 -4.76
C CYS A 127 -10.06 -5.97 -4.14
N VAL A 128 -10.93 -6.63 -4.90
CA VAL A 128 -11.61 -7.87 -4.47
C VAL A 128 -10.60 -8.97 -4.19
N SER A 129 -9.59 -9.15 -5.05
CA SER A 129 -8.53 -10.14 -4.84
C SER A 129 -7.74 -9.86 -3.54
N ILE A 130 -7.22 -8.65 -3.36
CA ILE A 130 -6.49 -8.22 -2.15
C ILE A 130 -7.37 -8.39 -0.90
N SER A 131 -8.64 -8.01 -0.98
CA SER A 131 -9.58 -8.08 0.13
C SER A 131 -9.97 -9.52 0.49
N SER A 132 -9.93 -10.44 -0.47
CA SER A 132 -10.26 -11.85 -0.23
C SER A 132 -9.14 -12.61 0.47
N ASP A 133 -7.89 -12.14 0.37
CA ASP A 133 -6.77 -12.72 1.08
C ASP A 133 -6.68 -12.20 2.52
N LYS A 134 -6.77 -13.13 3.48
CA LYS A 134 -6.72 -12.80 4.93
C LYS A 134 -5.33 -12.41 5.39
N ASN A 135 -4.28 -13.06 4.87
CA ASN A 135 -2.90 -12.76 5.24
C ASN A 135 -2.52 -11.37 4.71
N LEU A 136 -2.90 -11.08 3.46
CA LEU A 136 -2.66 -9.75 2.90
C LEU A 136 -3.42 -8.68 3.69
N GLY A 137 -4.69 -8.93 4.01
CA GLY A 137 -5.46 -8.03 4.88
C GLY A 137 -4.78 -7.76 6.23
N GLN A 138 -4.22 -8.79 6.87
CA GLN A 138 -3.54 -8.64 8.15
C GLN A 138 -2.24 -7.82 8.05
N VAL A 139 -1.41 -8.07 7.03
CA VAL A 139 -0.17 -7.32 6.82
C VAL A 139 -0.47 -5.84 6.52
N LEU A 140 -1.51 -5.54 5.74
CA LEU A 140 -1.94 -4.16 5.49
C LEU A 140 -2.38 -3.44 6.76
N LEU A 141 -3.20 -4.09 7.61
CA LEU A 141 -3.58 -3.51 8.89
C LEU A 141 -2.40 -3.35 9.84
N HIS A 142 -1.39 -4.23 9.74
CA HIS A 142 -0.16 -4.09 10.51
C HIS A 142 0.67 -2.86 10.10
N CYS A 143 0.55 -2.39 8.86
CA CYS A 143 1.23 -1.17 8.41
C CYS A 143 0.71 0.09 9.12
N LEU A 144 -0.49 0.07 9.72
CA LEU A 144 -0.98 1.17 10.57
C LEU A 144 -0.17 1.33 11.87
N TYR A 145 0.70 0.39 12.22
CA TYR A 145 1.61 0.51 13.37
C TYR A 145 3.01 1.02 12.98
N ASP A 146 3.27 1.31 11.70
CA ASP A 146 4.55 1.90 11.28
C ASP A 146 4.73 3.30 11.91
N SER A 147 5.98 3.68 12.13
CA SER A 147 6.33 5.03 12.62
C SER A 147 6.51 6.05 11.50
N ASP A 148 6.58 5.59 10.26
CA ASP A 148 6.85 6.41 9.07
C ASP A 148 5.57 7.05 8.51
N PRO A 149 5.43 8.39 8.55
CA PRO A 149 4.20 9.06 8.12
C PRO A 149 3.80 8.82 6.65
N PRO A 150 4.73 8.82 5.66
CA PRO A 150 4.42 8.46 4.29
C PRO A 150 3.84 7.04 4.14
N THR A 151 4.43 6.04 4.79
CA THR A 151 3.91 4.66 4.78
C THR A 151 2.50 4.59 5.39
N LEU A 152 2.26 5.28 6.50
CA LEU A 152 0.94 5.38 7.13
C LEU A 152 -0.08 6.08 6.22
N LEU A 153 0.33 7.11 5.48
CA LEU A 153 -0.52 7.86 4.57
C LEU A 153 -1.00 6.96 3.42
N GLU A 154 -0.08 6.25 2.78
CA GLU A 154 -0.42 5.32 1.69
C GLU A 154 -1.25 4.14 2.19
N THR A 155 -0.96 3.63 3.40
CA THR A 155 -1.77 2.58 4.03
C THR A 155 -3.20 3.06 4.26
N SER A 156 -3.36 4.29 4.75
CA SER A 156 -4.66 4.91 4.98
C SER A 156 -5.40 5.16 3.67
N ARG A 157 -4.69 5.56 2.60
CA ARG A 157 -5.28 5.71 1.25
C ARG A 157 -5.79 4.38 0.71
N LEU A 158 -4.98 3.32 0.76
CA LEU A 158 -5.38 1.98 0.34
C LEU A 158 -6.58 1.47 1.15
N LEU A 159 -6.55 1.64 2.47
CA LEU A 159 -7.67 1.24 3.33
C LEU A 159 -8.95 2.01 2.99
N LEU A 160 -8.87 3.31 2.73
CA LEU A 160 -10.02 4.12 2.30
C LEU A 160 -10.56 3.65 0.95
N THR A 161 -9.70 3.33 -0.02
CA THR A 161 -10.11 2.75 -1.32
C THR A 161 -10.90 1.46 -1.10
N CYS A 162 -10.39 0.55 -0.28
CA CYS A 162 -11.04 -0.70 0.06
C CYS A 162 -12.39 -0.49 0.78
N LEU A 163 -12.46 0.40 1.77
CA LEU A 163 -13.70 0.74 2.47
C LEU A 163 -14.74 1.43 1.57
N SER A 164 -14.30 2.06 0.49
CA SER A 164 -15.17 2.73 -0.47
C SER A 164 -15.77 1.78 -1.50
N GLN A 165 -15.28 0.54 -1.61
CA GLN A 165 -15.82 -0.48 -2.51
C GLN A 165 -16.87 -1.35 -1.82
N THR A 166 -18.09 -1.32 -2.34
CA THR A 166 -19.27 -1.96 -1.74
C THR A 166 -19.12 -3.47 -1.52
N GLU A 167 -18.39 -4.15 -2.40
CA GLU A 167 -18.21 -5.59 -2.44
C GLU A 167 -17.31 -6.10 -1.31
N VAL A 168 -16.41 -5.24 -0.81
CA VAL A 168 -15.36 -5.62 0.15
C VAL A 168 -15.37 -4.78 1.42
N ALA A 169 -16.10 -3.67 1.46
CA ALA A 169 -16.14 -2.77 2.61
C ALA A 169 -16.46 -3.51 3.92
N SER A 170 -17.43 -4.43 3.90
CA SER A 170 -17.80 -5.21 5.10
C SER A 170 -16.65 -6.09 5.59
N VAL A 171 -15.84 -6.65 4.69
CA VAL A 171 -14.68 -7.48 5.05
C VAL A 171 -13.65 -6.65 5.82
N TRP A 172 -13.40 -5.41 5.38
CA TRP A 172 -12.45 -4.52 6.05
C TRP A 172 -12.96 -4.01 7.39
N VAL A 173 -14.25 -3.66 7.49
CA VAL A 173 -14.89 -3.31 8.76
C VAL A 173 -14.78 -4.46 9.77
N GLU A 174 -15.05 -5.69 9.34
CA GLU A 174 -14.93 -6.88 10.19
C GLU A 174 -13.49 -7.10 10.66
N ARG A 175 -12.51 -7.02 9.76
CA ARG A 175 -11.09 -7.15 10.13
C ARG A 175 -10.63 -6.09 11.13
N ILE A 176 -11.10 -4.84 10.97
CA ILE A 176 -10.78 -3.76 11.91
C ILE A 176 -11.37 -4.05 13.28
N ARG A 177 -12.61 -4.55 13.34
CA ARG A 177 -13.25 -4.95 14.61
C ARG A 177 -12.49 -6.08 15.29
N GLU A 178 -11.96 -7.03 14.52
CA GLU A 178 -11.18 -8.16 15.05
C GLU A 178 -9.79 -7.74 15.57
N GLN A 179 -9.35 -6.51 15.31
CA GLN A 179 -8.05 -5.98 15.73
C GLN A 179 -8.21 -4.68 16.53
N PRO A 180 -8.53 -4.77 17.84
CA PRO A 180 -8.75 -3.60 18.69
C PRO A 180 -7.58 -2.60 18.74
N ALA A 181 -6.34 -3.07 18.56
CA ALA A 181 -5.15 -2.20 18.56
C ALA A 181 -5.15 -1.15 17.43
N ILE A 182 -5.93 -1.34 16.36
CA ILE A 182 -6.10 -0.34 15.29
C ILE A 182 -6.72 0.94 15.84
N TYR A 183 -7.64 0.84 16.80
CA TYR A 183 -8.22 2.01 17.47
C TYR A 183 -7.12 2.86 18.13
N ASP A 184 -6.20 2.22 18.85
CA ASP A 184 -5.12 2.91 19.54
C ASP A 184 -4.15 3.55 18.54
N SER A 185 -3.82 2.85 17.44
CA SER A 185 -3.00 3.39 16.35
C SER A 185 -3.64 4.63 15.72
N ILE A 186 -4.91 4.56 15.32
CA ILE A 186 -5.63 5.69 14.72
C ILE A 186 -5.65 6.88 15.68
N CYS A 187 -5.95 6.63 16.96
CA CYS A 187 -5.99 7.71 17.93
C CYS A 187 -4.60 8.30 18.20
N PHE A 188 -3.56 7.46 18.22
CA PHE A 188 -2.18 7.92 18.31
C PHE A 188 -1.85 8.84 17.15
N ILE A 189 -2.02 8.39 15.90
CA ILE A 189 -1.73 9.18 14.68
C ILE A 189 -2.46 10.52 14.71
N MET A 190 -3.76 10.51 15.02
CA MET A 190 -4.58 11.73 15.06
C MET A 190 -4.16 12.70 16.17
N SER A 191 -3.54 12.21 17.25
CA SER A 191 -3.09 13.05 18.36
C SER A 191 -1.64 13.53 18.27
N SER A 192 -0.78 12.77 17.59
CA SER A 192 0.68 12.96 17.63
C SER A 192 1.29 13.43 16.31
N SER A 193 0.63 13.17 15.17
CA SER A 193 1.17 13.54 13.86
C SER A 193 1.12 15.05 13.64
N THR A 194 2.17 15.59 13.04
CA THR A 194 2.22 16.95 12.49
C THR A 194 2.08 16.97 10.96
N ASN A 195 1.99 15.79 10.33
CA ASN A 195 1.75 15.66 8.90
C ASN A 195 0.25 15.85 8.61
N VAL A 196 -0.08 16.99 8.01
CA VAL A 196 -1.46 17.39 7.72
C VAL A 196 -2.14 16.43 6.76
N ASP A 197 -1.45 15.97 5.71
CA ASP A 197 -2.03 15.05 4.73
C ASP A 197 -2.39 13.70 5.35
N LEU A 198 -1.53 13.19 6.25
CA LEU A 198 -1.81 11.99 7.02
C LEU A 198 -3.03 12.18 7.94
N LEU A 199 -3.10 13.30 8.67
CA LEU A 199 -4.22 13.59 9.56
C LEU A 199 -5.55 13.68 8.79
N VAL A 200 -5.55 14.33 7.63
CA VAL A 200 -6.74 14.41 6.76
C VAL A 200 -7.12 13.01 6.29
N LYS A 201 -6.16 12.21 5.81
CA LYS A 201 -6.44 10.88 5.27
C LYS A 201 -6.97 9.91 6.34
N VAL A 202 -6.37 9.89 7.52
CA VAL A 202 -6.86 9.07 8.65
C VAL A 202 -8.24 9.55 9.10
N GLY A 203 -8.48 10.87 9.09
CA GLY A 203 -9.80 11.44 9.33
C GLY A 203 -10.87 10.91 8.35
N GLU A 204 -10.56 10.86 7.05
CA GLU A 204 -11.43 10.28 6.03
C GLU A 204 -11.69 8.78 6.26
N VAL A 205 -10.68 8.01 6.67
CA VAL A 205 -10.84 6.59 7.03
C VAL A 205 -11.81 6.44 8.21
N VAL A 206 -11.65 7.24 9.26
CA VAL A 206 -12.53 7.21 10.43
C VAL A 206 -13.96 7.60 10.07
N ASP A 207 -14.13 8.68 9.30
CA ASP A 207 -15.44 9.12 8.82
C ASP A 207 -16.13 8.01 8.02
N LYS A 208 -15.40 7.39 7.08
CA LYS A 208 -15.94 6.30 6.26
C LYS A 208 -16.29 5.07 7.09
N LEU A 209 -15.47 4.70 8.07
CA LEU A 209 -15.77 3.58 8.98
C LEU A 209 -17.05 3.83 9.79
N PHE A 210 -17.24 5.06 10.25
CA PHE A 210 -18.41 5.43 11.04
C PHE A 210 -19.69 5.50 10.21
N ASP A 211 -19.59 5.88 8.93
CA ASP A 211 -20.67 5.79 7.94
C ASP A 211 -21.08 4.34 7.67
N LEU A 212 -20.10 3.43 7.58
CA LEU A 212 -20.35 2.01 7.30
C LEU A 212 -20.86 1.21 8.51
N ASP A 213 -20.45 1.57 9.73
CA ASP A 213 -20.77 0.79 10.94
C ASP A 213 -21.06 1.65 12.17
N GLU A 214 -22.35 1.93 12.38
CA GLU A 214 -22.84 2.71 13.53
C GLU A 214 -22.47 2.07 14.88
N LYS A 215 -22.39 0.73 14.96
CA LYS A 215 -22.05 0.06 16.22
C LYS A 215 -20.59 0.29 16.58
N LEU A 216 -19.69 0.19 15.59
CA LEU A 216 -18.27 0.49 15.74
C LEU A 216 -18.07 1.96 16.15
N MET A 217 -18.77 2.88 15.49
CA MET A 217 -18.76 4.30 15.86
C MET A 217 -19.15 4.51 17.33
N LEU A 218 -20.29 3.94 17.75
CA LEU A 218 -20.76 4.07 19.13
C LEU A 218 -19.78 3.45 20.12
N GLU A 219 -19.15 2.33 19.79
CA GLU A 219 -18.12 1.69 20.61
C GLU A 219 -16.90 2.61 20.77
N TRP A 220 -16.34 3.11 19.67
CA TRP A 220 -15.15 3.96 19.69
C TRP A 220 -15.39 5.28 20.42
N VAL A 221 -16.57 5.89 20.24
CA VAL A 221 -16.95 7.12 20.96
C VAL A 221 -17.17 6.83 22.46
N ARG A 222 -17.79 5.70 22.82
CA ARG A 222 -18.07 5.34 24.23
C ARG A 222 -16.84 4.87 24.98
N ASN A 223 -15.86 4.26 24.32
CA ASN A 223 -14.57 3.93 24.93
C ASN A 223 -13.89 5.19 25.49
N GLY A 224 -14.19 6.37 24.95
CA GLY A 224 -13.78 7.66 25.51
C GLY A 224 -14.63 8.22 26.67
N ALA A 225 -15.77 7.61 27.01
CA ALA A 225 -16.73 8.13 28.01
C ALA A 225 -16.61 7.49 29.40
N VAL A 226 -15.94 6.33 29.53
CA VAL A 226 -15.76 5.66 30.82
C VAL A 226 -14.47 6.17 31.48
N GLN A 227 -14.58 7.14 32.39
CA GLN A 227 -13.60 7.27 33.48
C GLN A 227 -14.04 6.34 34.61
N PRO A 228 -13.14 5.59 35.26
CA PRO A 228 -13.25 5.40 36.69
C PRO A 228 -12.94 6.76 37.32
N LEU A 229 -13.97 7.47 37.80
CA LEU A 229 -13.73 8.39 38.90
C LEU A 229 -13.13 7.56 40.04
N ASP A 230 -12.03 8.03 40.62
CA ASP A 230 -11.34 7.49 41.79
C ASP A 230 -10.38 6.30 41.56
N GLN A 231 -9.13 6.63 41.24
CA GLN A 231 -7.98 5.99 41.89
C GLN A 231 -6.72 6.87 41.80
N PRO A 232 -6.05 7.17 42.92
CA PRO A 232 -4.71 7.75 42.90
C PRO A 232 -3.72 6.60 42.65
N GLN A 233 -3.06 6.57 41.50
CA GLN A 233 -1.95 5.63 41.26
C GLN A 233 -0.63 6.39 41.09
N GLU A 234 0.24 6.12 42.04
CA GLU A 234 1.68 6.39 42.02
C GLU A 234 2.37 5.49 40.99
N ASP A 235 3.35 6.04 40.28
CA ASP A 235 4.46 5.36 39.60
C ASP A 235 4.17 4.07 38.81
N SER A 236 3.44 4.20 37.71
CA SER A 236 3.59 3.31 36.56
C SER A 236 3.59 4.19 35.31
N GLU A 237 4.47 3.94 34.35
CA GLU A 237 4.48 4.66 33.06
C GLU A 237 3.09 4.53 32.42
N GLU A 238 2.23 5.53 32.63
CA GLU A 238 0.85 5.51 32.13
C GLU A 238 0.90 5.51 30.60
N GLN A 239 0.57 4.37 30.00
CA GLN A 239 0.25 4.36 28.57
C GLN A 239 -0.86 5.39 28.34
N PRO A 240 -0.70 6.31 27.39
CA PRO A 240 -1.70 7.33 27.13
C PRO A 240 -3.03 6.66 26.77
N VAL A 241 -4.07 6.90 27.57
CA VAL A 241 -5.42 6.43 27.26
C VAL A 241 -5.97 7.29 26.13
N PHE A 242 -5.79 6.83 24.91
CA PHE A 242 -6.25 7.53 23.74
C PHE A 242 -7.78 7.46 23.60
N ARG A 243 -8.36 8.60 23.25
CA ARG A 243 -9.81 8.75 23.07
C ARG A 243 -10.07 9.39 21.72
N ILE A 244 -10.88 8.73 20.89
CA ILE A 244 -11.08 9.17 19.50
C ILE A 244 -11.54 10.63 19.40
N VAL A 245 -12.47 11.09 20.27
CA VAL A 245 -12.99 12.46 20.22
C VAL A 245 -11.91 13.52 20.51
N PRO A 246 -11.17 13.46 21.64
CA PRO A 246 -10.00 14.31 21.87
C PRO A 246 -8.95 14.24 20.75
N CYS A 247 -8.64 13.05 20.23
CA CYS A 247 -7.63 12.88 19.18
C CYS A 247 -8.06 13.58 17.89
N VAL A 248 -9.32 13.45 17.47
CA VAL A 248 -9.87 14.15 16.30
C VAL A 248 -9.86 15.67 16.52
N LEU A 249 -10.18 16.14 17.72
CA LEU A 249 -10.12 17.58 18.04
C LEU A 249 -8.69 18.12 18.00
N GLU A 250 -7.69 17.32 18.38
CA GLU A 250 -6.28 17.68 18.29
C GLU A 250 -5.83 17.74 16.84
N ALA A 251 -6.11 16.71 16.04
CA ALA A 251 -5.86 16.72 14.60
C ALA A 251 -6.45 17.96 13.93
N ALA A 252 -7.69 18.31 14.26
CA ALA A 252 -8.39 19.47 13.70
C ALA A 252 -7.73 20.82 14.04
N LYS A 253 -6.84 20.90 15.04
CA LYS A 253 -6.05 22.12 15.29
C LYS A 253 -4.88 22.27 14.30
N GLN A 254 -4.31 21.15 13.86
CA GLN A 254 -3.16 21.13 12.95
C GLN A 254 -3.55 21.39 11.49
N VAL A 255 -4.79 21.08 11.11
CA VAL A 255 -5.32 21.27 9.74
C VAL A 255 -5.80 22.70 9.47
N ARG A 256 -5.74 23.61 10.46
CA ARG A 256 -6.17 25.02 10.34
C ARG A 256 -5.04 25.95 9.94
#